data_AF-A0A519SBJ7-F1
#
_entry.id   AF-A0A519SBJ7-F1
#
_cell.length_a   1.000
_cell.length_b   1.000
_cell.length_c   1.000
_cell.angle_alpha   90.00
_cell.angle_beta   90.00
_cell.angle_gamma   90.00
#
_symmetry.space_group_name_H-M   'P 1'
#
loop_
_entity.id
_entity.type
_entity.pdbx_description
1 polymer ?
#
loop_
_entity_poly.entity_id
_entity_poly.type
_entity_poly.pdbx_seq_one_letter_code
_entity_poly.pdbx_strand_id
1 'polypeptide(L)'
;LHGSKDTATALIDNLKLISHLANVGDAKTLIIQPSATTHQQLSEAEQTASGVTPTLLRLSVGIEHIDDILADLGQALAAATAAAPQGEADASIPEPQTEHVQPLEV
;
A
#
# COMPACT_ATOMS: atom_id res chain seq x y z
N LEU A 1 -6.80 9.87 3.06
CA LEU A 1 -7.17 9.58 1.65
C LEU A 1 -8.12 8.40 1.69
N HIS A 2 -9.32 8.55 1.14
CA HIS A 2 -10.38 7.53 1.18
C HIS A 2 -10.21 6.60 -0.02
N GLY A 3 -10.06 5.30 0.22
CA GLY A 3 -9.94 4.27 -0.82
C GLY A 3 -10.29 2.90 -0.23
N SER A 4 -10.59 1.92 -1.09
CA SER A 4 -10.87 0.53 -0.71
C SER A 4 -9.74 -0.40 -1.13
N LYS A 5 -9.72 -1.61 -0.56
CA LYS A 5 -8.81 -2.69 -0.98
C LYS A 5 -8.90 -2.92 -2.50
N ASP A 6 -10.10 -2.93 -3.05
CA ASP A 6 -10.34 -3.13 -4.49
C ASP A 6 -9.76 -1.99 -5.33
N THR A 7 -9.86 -0.73 -4.87
CA THR A 7 -9.24 0.39 -5.60
C THR A 7 -7.72 0.34 -5.54
N ALA A 8 -7.12 -0.19 -4.46
CA ALA A 8 -5.68 -0.36 -4.36
C ALA A 8 -5.20 -1.47 -5.32
N THR A 9 -5.92 -2.59 -5.39
CA THR A 9 -5.65 -3.65 -6.38
C THR A 9 -5.81 -3.12 -7.81
N ALA A 10 -6.90 -2.41 -8.09
CA ALA A 10 -7.17 -1.84 -9.40
C ALA A 10 -6.08 -0.83 -9.83
N LEU A 11 -5.54 -0.04 -8.91
CA LEU A 11 -4.39 0.82 -9.21
C LEU A 11 -3.22 -0.02 -9.72
N ILE A 12 -2.82 -1.04 -8.97
CA ILE A 12 -1.68 -1.90 -9.32
C ILE A 12 -1.89 -2.55 -10.69
N ASP A 13 -3.09 -3.05 -10.96
CA ASP A 13 -3.43 -3.71 -12.22
C ASP A 13 -3.41 -2.76 -13.44
N ASN A 14 -3.61 -1.46 -13.22
CA ASN A 14 -3.61 -0.45 -14.29
C ASN A 14 -2.23 0.16 -14.58
N LEU A 15 -1.20 -0.15 -13.79
CA LEU A 15 0.16 0.34 -14.04
C LEU A 15 0.77 -0.29 -15.29
N LYS A 16 1.52 0.51 -16.06
CA LYS A 16 2.12 0.09 -17.34
C LYS A 16 3.64 0.09 -17.29
N LEU A 17 4.23 0.92 -16.43
CA LEU A 17 5.67 1.05 -16.26
C LEU A 17 6.12 0.43 -14.93
N ILE A 18 5.42 0.79 -13.85
CA ILE A 18 5.75 0.35 -12.49
C ILE A 18 5.43 -1.14 -12.33
N SER A 19 6.38 -1.91 -11.80
CA SER A 19 6.24 -3.37 -11.69
C SER A 19 5.71 -3.81 -10.33
N HIS A 20 4.73 -4.72 -10.31
CA HIS A 20 4.25 -5.35 -9.08
C HIS A 20 5.21 -6.48 -8.66
N LEU A 21 6.17 -6.17 -7.79
CA LEU A 21 7.17 -7.14 -7.33
C LEU A 21 7.59 -6.88 -5.89
N ALA A 22 7.61 -7.94 -5.08
CA ALA A 22 8.09 -7.89 -3.70
C ALA A 22 9.62 -7.81 -3.63
N ASN A 23 10.18 -6.64 -3.90
CA ASN A 23 11.60 -6.31 -3.76
C ASN A 23 11.78 -4.83 -3.34
N VAL A 24 13.03 -4.40 -3.10
CA VAL A 24 13.46 -3.02 -2.82
C VAL A 24 14.82 -2.77 -3.47
N GLY A 25 15.06 -1.55 -3.95
CA GLY A 25 16.39 -1.11 -4.42
C GLY A 25 16.76 -1.55 -5.84
N ASP A 26 15.76 -1.81 -6.68
CA ASP A 26 15.94 -2.12 -8.11
C ASP A 26 16.13 -0.83 -8.94
N ALA A 27 16.67 -0.96 -10.15
CA ALA A 27 16.70 0.13 -11.12
C ALA A 27 15.29 0.48 -11.63
N LYS A 28 14.35 -0.48 -11.57
CA LYS A 28 12.94 -0.26 -11.88
C LYS A 28 12.15 0.18 -10.65
N THR A 29 11.15 1.02 -10.87
CA THR A 29 10.15 1.38 -9.86
C THR A 29 9.24 0.20 -9.59
N LEU A 30 9.09 -0.16 -8.31
CA LEU A 30 8.32 -1.30 -7.85
C LEU A 30 7.20 -0.85 -6.91
N ILE A 31 6.05 -1.50 -6.99
CA ILE A 31 4.93 -1.32 -6.07
C ILE A 31 4.51 -2.66 -5.49
N ILE A 32 4.02 -2.67 -4.25
CA ILE A 32 3.29 -3.80 -3.67
C ILE A 32 2.14 -3.30 -2.79
N GLN A 33 1.18 -4.18 -2.55
CA GLN A 33 0.21 -4.06 -1.45
C GLN A 33 0.64 -5.00 -0.31
N PRO A 34 1.21 -4.51 0.81
CA PRO A 34 1.79 -5.39 1.84
C PRO A 34 0.80 -6.40 2.43
N SER A 35 -0.46 -6.01 2.62
CA SER A 35 -1.55 -6.88 3.13
C SER A 35 -1.83 -8.09 2.23
N ALA A 36 -1.58 -7.97 0.92
CA ALA A 36 -1.80 -9.02 -0.07
C ALA A 36 -0.49 -9.66 -0.59
N THR A 37 0.66 -9.29 -0.02
CA THR A 37 1.97 -9.79 -0.46
C THR A 37 2.81 -10.21 0.75
N THR A 38 3.63 -9.30 1.27
CA THR A 38 4.64 -9.60 2.31
C THR A 38 4.04 -9.97 3.66
N HIS A 39 2.84 -9.47 3.99
CA HIS A 39 2.17 -9.70 5.27
C HIS A 39 0.92 -10.58 5.12
N GLN A 40 0.73 -11.23 3.97
CA GLN A 40 -0.46 -12.03 3.65
C GLN A 40 -0.71 -13.21 4.62
N GLN A 41 0.34 -13.66 5.32
CA GLN A 41 0.24 -14.78 6.28
C GLN A 41 -0.30 -14.35 7.64
N LEU A 42 -0.35 -13.04 7.93
CA LEU A 42 -0.90 -12.50 9.16
C LEU A 42 -2.42 -12.34 9.04
N SER A 43 -3.13 -12.48 10.16
CA SER A 43 -4.55 -12.12 10.24
C SER A 43 -4.74 -10.60 10.05
N GLU A 44 -5.95 -10.17 9.69
CA GLU A 44 -6.26 -8.75 9.49
C GLU A 44 -5.96 -7.89 10.75
N ALA A 45 -6.20 -8.45 11.93
CA ALA A 45 -5.90 -7.79 13.21
C ALA A 45 -4.38 -7.61 13.41
N GLU A 46 -3.58 -8.63 13.09
CA GLU A 46 -2.11 -8.57 13.19
C GLU A 46 -1.51 -7.66 12.11
N GLN A 47 -2.07 -7.65 10.90
CA GLN A 47 -1.70 -6.69 9.86
C GLN A 47 -1.96 -5.25 10.35
N THR A 48 -3.15 -4.98 10.89
CA THR A 48 -3.49 -3.65 11.41
C THR A 48 -2.59 -3.26 12.59
N ALA A 49 -2.33 -4.19 13.51
CA ALA A 49 -1.44 -3.96 14.66
C ALA A 49 0.02 -3.67 14.24
N SER A 50 0.46 -4.21 13.11
CA SER A 50 1.79 -3.93 12.52
C SER A 50 1.81 -2.69 11.61
N GLY A 51 0.70 -1.94 11.54
CA GLY A 51 0.57 -0.73 10.72
C GLY A 51 0.29 -1.00 9.24
N VAL A 52 -0.04 -2.24 8.88
CA VAL A 52 -0.41 -2.65 7.52
C VAL A 52 -1.92 -2.57 7.36
N THR A 53 -2.39 -1.52 6.69
CA THR A 53 -3.82 -1.38 6.31
C THR A 53 -4.09 -2.04 4.96
N PRO A 54 -5.32 -2.52 4.67
CA PRO A 54 -5.69 -3.10 3.37
C PRO A 54 -5.44 -2.18 2.16
N THR A 55 -5.44 -0.87 2.36
CA THR A 55 -5.22 0.15 1.32
C THR A 55 -3.76 0.61 1.22
N LEU A 56 -2.86 0.06 2.05
CA LEU A 56 -1.47 0.47 2.07
C LEU A 56 -0.78 0.01 0.79
N LEU A 57 -0.11 0.96 0.13
CA LEU A 57 0.75 0.70 -1.01
C LEU A 57 2.16 1.10 -0.63
N ARG A 58 3.12 0.24 -0.93
CA ARG A 58 4.55 0.52 -0.75
C ARG A 58 5.19 0.69 -2.12
N LEU A 59 5.80 1.85 -2.35
CA LEU A 59 6.53 2.18 -3.56
C LEU A 59 8.04 2.19 -3.29
N SER A 60 8.81 1.44 -4.08
CA SER A 60 10.27 1.53 -4.17
C SER A 60 10.60 2.22 -5.48
N VAL A 61 11.00 3.49 -5.43
CA VAL A 61 11.27 4.30 -6.62
C VAL A 61 12.60 3.90 -7.23
N GLY A 62 12.59 3.59 -8.53
CA GLY A 62 13.76 3.25 -9.32
C GLY A 62 14.49 4.48 -9.85
N ILE A 63 15.20 4.32 -10.97
CA ILE A 63 16.00 5.36 -11.61
C ILE A 63 15.42 5.82 -12.96
N GLU A 64 14.16 5.49 -13.25
CA GLU A 64 13.48 5.95 -14.46
C GLU A 64 13.27 7.47 -14.45
N HIS A 65 12.89 8.02 -15.60
CA HIS A 65 12.56 9.44 -15.70
C HIS A 65 11.34 9.77 -14.83
N ILE A 66 11.44 10.83 -14.03
CA ILE A 66 10.40 11.19 -13.05
C ILE A 66 9.04 11.43 -13.72
N ASP A 67 9.02 12.05 -14.90
CA ASP A 67 7.79 12.33 -15.63
C ASP A 67 7.06 11.04 -16.07
N ASP A 68 7.80 9.98 -16.41
CA ASP A 68 7.21 8.70 -16.81
C ASP A 68 6.57 7.99 -15.60
N ILE A 69 7.24 8.04 -14.44
CA ILE A 69 6.71 7.50 -13.17
C ILE A 69 5.43 8.25 -12.77
N LEU A 70 5.45 9.59 -12.82
CA LEU A 70 4.29 10.42 -12.49
C LEU A 70 3.13 10.20 -13.47
N ALA A 71 3.43 10.09 -14.77
CA ALA A 71 2.43 9.81 -15.79
C ALA A 71 1.78 8.43 -15.57
N ASP A 72 2.56 7.40 -15.24
CA ASP A 72 2.05 6.06 -15.01
C ASP A 72 1.19 5.98 -13.74
N LEU A 73 1.62 6.61 -12.64
CA LEU A 73 0.81 6.72 -11.42
C LEU A 73 -0.47 7.51 -11.66
N GLY A 74 -0.38 8.63 -12.40
CA GLY A 74 -1.52 9.48 -12.70
C GLY A 74 -2.59 8.77 -13.53
N GLN A 75 -2.18 8.08 -14.60
CA GLN A 75 -3.13 7.33 -15.43
C GLN A 75 -3.75 6.15 -14.67
N ALA A 76 -2.97 5.42 -13.87
CA ALA A 76 -3.47 4.28 -13.12
C ALA A 76 -4.45 4.72 -12.02
N LEU A 77 -4.16 5.84 -11.34
CA LEU A 77 -5.03 6.37 -10.30
C LEU A 77 -6.37 6.87 -10.87
N ALA A 78 -6.34 7.53 -12.03
CA ALA A 78 -7.55 7.92 -12.73
C ALA A 78 -8.40 6.71 -13.14
N ALA A 79 -7.77 5.66 -13.67
CA ALA A 79 -8.45 4.42 -14.04
C ALA A 79 -9.09 3.71 -12.83
N ALA A 80 -8.35 3.58 -11.72
CA ALA A 80 -8.81 2.90 -10.51
C ALA A 80 -9.98 3.61 -9.82
N THR A 81 -10.02 4.94 -9.88
CA THR A 81 -11.06 5.76 -9.24
C THR A 81 -12.28 6.01 -10.13
N ALA A 82 -12.15 5.88 -11.45
CA ALA A 82 -13.28 5.97 -12.38
C ALA A 82 -14.23 4.75 -12.30
N ALA A 83 -13.75 3.62 -11.77
CA ALA A 83 -14.50 2.36 -11.73
C ALA A 83 -15.23 2.08 -10.40
N ALA A 84 -14.94 2.82 -9.32
CA ALA A 84 -15.49 2.54 -7.99
C ALA A 84 -16.81 3.30 -7.71
N PRO A 85 -17.89 2.61 -7.27
CA PRO A 85 -19.00 3.30 -6.65
C PRO A 85 -18.52 3.92 -5.32
N GLN A 86 -18.90 5.16 -5.06
CA GLN A 86 -18.54 5.87 -3.84
C GLN A 86 -19.13 5.15 -2.62
N GLY A 87 -18.27 4.50 -1.81
CA GLY A 87 -18.66 3.78 -0.60
C GLY A 87 -17.69 4.10 0.54
N GLU A 88 -18.23 4.81 1.53
CA GLU A 88 -17.79 5.10 2.91
C GLU A 88 -16.30 5.00 3.27
N ALA A 89 -15.75 6.18 3.58
CA ALA A 89 -14.48 6.38 4.27
C ALA A 89 -14.57 5.86 5.71
N ASP A 90 -13.89 4.76 6.02
CA ASP A 90 -13.74 4.29 7.40
C ASP A 90 -12.78 5.22 8.16
N ALA A 91 -13.37 5.97 9.09
CA ALA A 91 -12.72 6.89 10.01
C ALA A 91 -12.30 6.16 11.29
N SER A 92 -11.33 5.24 11.20
CA SER A 92 -10.87 4.50 12.39
C SER A 92 -9.41 4.03 12.23
N ILE A 93 -8.43 4.94 12.23
CA ILE A 93 -7.05 4.54 12.57
C ILE A 93 -6.94 4.65 14.09
N PRO A 94 -7.02 3.56 14.87
CA PRO A 94 -6.73 3.63 16.30
C PRO A 94 -5.25 3.97 16.48
N GLU A 95 -4.96 4.93 17.36
CA GLU A 95 -3.59 5.27 17.75
C GLU A 95 -2.85 4.01 18.22
N PRO A 96 -1.56 3.81 17.86
CA PRO A 96 -0.80 2.69 18.36
C PRO A 96 -0.66 2.84 19.87
N GLN A 97 -1.33 1.96 20.62
CA GLN A 97 -1.16 1.90 22.06
C GLN A 97 0.27 1.44 22.35
N THR A 98 1.08 2.34 22.91
CA THR A 98 2.42 2.04 23.42
C THR A 98 2.32 0.94 24.47
N GLU A 99 2.73 -0.28 24.11
CA GLU A 99 2.89 -1.38 25.04
C GLU A 99 3.97 -1.03 26.06
N HIS A 100 3.60 -1.12 27.33
CA HIS A 100 4.44 -0.84 28.48
C HIS A 100 5.48 -1.96 28.63
N VAL A 101 6.70 -1.74 28.16
CA VAL A 101 7.82 -2.65 28.40
C VAL A 101 8.21 -2.56 29.88
N GLN A 102 7.89 -3.60 30.64
CA GLN A 102 8.35 -3.75 32.02
C GLN A 102 9.88 -3.96 32.04
N PRO A 103 10.63 -3.26 32.91
CA PRO A 103 12.07 -3.49 33.01
C PRO A 103 12.34 -4.88 33.61
N LEU A 104 13.28 -5.59 33.01
CA LEU A 104 13.80 -6.86 33.51
C LEU A 104 14.72 -6.58 34.71
N GLU A 105 14.27 -6.86 35.93
CA GLU A 105 15.16 -7.02 37.09
C GLU A 105 15.77 -8.42 37.04
N VAL A 106 17.09 -8.56 36.80
CA VAL A 106 18.19 -8.83 37.77
C VAL A 106 19.53 -8.77 37.03
#